data_AF-A0A7S3XEG5-F1
#
_entry.id   AF-A0A7S3XEG5-F1
#
_cell.length_a   1.000
_cell.length_b   1.000
_cell.length_c   1.000
_cell.angle_alpha   90.00
_cell.angle_beta   90.00
_cell.angle_gamma   90.00
#
_symmetry.space_group_name_H-M   'P 1'
#
loop_
_entity.id
_entity.type
_entity.pdbx_description
1 polymer ?
#
loop_
_entity_poly.entity_id
_entity_poly.type
_entity_poly.pdbx_seq_one_letter_code
_entity_poly.pdbx_strand_id
1 'polypeptide(L)'
;ESAEGCFAYDCWEGHAMLPELDVTNHDVKQHIFDVARFWLCEVGVAGWRLDVAYEVSAEFWSEFRNVCKEAKHDCWLVGEIIHENYNTIVGDGMLGSATNYQLSKAMWSSLNDLNYGELTWSMQREQ
;
A
#
# COMPACT_ATOMS: atom_id res chain seq x y z
N GLU A 1 22.73 15.83 -33.51
CA GLU A 1 22.23 16.93 -32.65
C GLU A 1 21.88 16.34 -31.30
N SER A 2 22.57 16.81 -30.27
CA SER A 2 22.26 16.51 -28.87
C SER A 2 20.96 17.22 -28.51
N ALA A 3 19.89 16.46 -28.28
CA ALA A 3 18.65 17.02 -27.74
C ALA A 3 18.93 17.53 -26.32
N GLU A 4 18.99 18.85 -26.19
CA GLU A 4 18.98 19.55 -24.91
C GLU A 4 17.77 19.09 -24.08
N GLY A 5 18.02 18.87 -22.78
CA GLY A 5 17.17 18.19 -21.81
C GLY A 5 15.66 18.34 -21.98
N CYS A 6 15.01 17.25 -22.36
CA CYS A 6 13.57 17.09 -22.26
C CYS A 6 13.16 17.07 -20.79
N PHE A 7 12.08 17.77 -20.42
CA PHE A 7 11.48 17.70 -19.09
C PHE A 7 10.97 16.28 -18.84
N ALA A 8 11.64 15.55 -17.96
CA ALA A 8 11.32 14.17 -17.60
C ALA A 8 11.12 14.07 -16.08
N TYR A 9 10.20 13.21 -15.66
CA TYR A 9 9.85 12.92 -14.27
C TYR A 9 9.46 11.45 -14.15
N ASP A 10 9.58 10.91 -12.94
CA ASP A 10 9.16 9.55 -12.64
C ASP A 10 7.63 9.46 -12.63
N CYS A 11 7.10 8.38 -13.19
CA CYS A 11 5.67 8.16 -13.31
C CYS A 11 5.34 6.68 -13.15
N TRP A 12 4.15 6.43 -12.61
CA TRP A 12 3.70 5.08 -12.33
C TRP A 12 3.62 4.25 -13.61
N GLU A 13 4.36 3.14 -13.68
CA GLU A 13 4.46 2.21 -14.82
C GLU A 13 4.58 2.88 -16.22
N GLY A 14 5.22 4.06 -16.30
CA GLY A 14 5.38 4.79 -17.57
C GLY A 14 4.15 5.58 -18.02
N HIS A 15 3.11 5.68 -17.18
CA HIS A 15 1.93 6.49 -17.44
C HIS A 15 2.17 7.95 -17.07
N ALA A 16 2.54 8.78 -18.05
CA ALA A 16 2.85 10.21 -17.85
C ALA A 16 1.75 11.03 -17.13
N MET A 17 0.49 10.59 -17.16
CA MET A 17 -0.60 11.26 -16.44
C MET A 17 -0.60 11.01 -14.91
N LEU A 18 0.26 10.10 -14.43
CA LEU A 18 0.41 9.70 -13.04
C LEU A 18 1.84 10.00 -12.57
N PRO A 19 2.20 11.27 -12.37
CA PRO A 19 3.49 11.63 -11.84
C PRO A 19 3.65 11.07 -10.42
N GLU A 20 4.82 10.50 -10.13
CA GLU A 20 5.13 10.00 -8.81
C GLU A 20 5.24 11.15 -7.81
N LEU A 21 4.59 11.00 -6.66
CA LEU A 21 4.66 12.00 -5.59
C LEU A 21 5.94 11.80 -4.77
N ASP A 22 6.75 12.84 -4.66
CA ASP A 22 7.91 12.83 -3.77
C ASP A 22 7.47 12.90 -2.30
N VAL A 23 7.29 11.74 -1.68
CA VAL A 23 6.91 11.60 -0.26
C VAL A 23 8.05 11.91 0.71
N THR A 24 9.26 12.19 0.22
CA THR A 24 10.37 12.70 1.04
C THR A 24 10.26 14.21 1.24
N ASN A 25 9.57 14.91 0.34
CA ASN A 25 9.25 16.32 0.48
C ASN A 25 8.26 16.55 1.63
N HIS A 26 8.64 17.41 2.57
CA HIS A 26 7.84 17.69 3.76
C HIS A 26 6.43 18.23 3.44
N ASP A 27 6.31 19.14 2.47
CA ASP A 27 5.03 19.76 2.13
C ASP A 27 4.07 18.77 1.47
N VAL A 28 4.60 17.89 0.61
CA VAL A 28 3.83 16.80 -0.01
C VAL A 28 3.36 15.81 1.04
N LYS A 29 4.27 15.37 1.91
CA LYS A 29 3.96 14.45 3.01
C LYS A 29 2.89 15.02 3.93
N GLN A 30 3.05 16.27 4.36
CA GLN A 30 2.10 16.94 5.25
C GLN A 30 0.73 17.10 4.58
N HIS A 31 0.69 17.44 3.29
CA HIS A 31 -0.56 17.52 2.55
C HIS A 31 -1.32 16.18 2.54
N ILE A 32 -0.61 15.07 2.27
CA ILE A 32 -1.20 13.72 2.31
C ILE A 32 -1.73 13.39 3.71
N PHE A 33 -0.98 13.75 4.76
CA PHE A 33 -1.40 13.54 6.16
C PHE A 33 -2.63 14.37 6.53
N ASP A 34 -2.72 15.61 6.06
CA ASP A 34 -3.89 16.46 6.31
C ASP A 34 -5.13 15.96 5.58
N VAL A 35 -4.98 15.45 4.36
CA VAL A 35 -6.05 14.72 3.67
C VAL A 35 -6.49 13.51 4.49
N ALA A 36 -5.53 12.71 4.99
CA ALA A 36 -5.85 11.55 5.82
C ALA A 36 -6.68 11.92 7.06
N ARG A 37 -6.26 12.97 7.78
CA ARG A 37 -6.97 13.51 8.95
C ARG A 37 -8.36 14.02 8.60
N PHE A 38 -8.50 14.78 7.51
CA PHE A 38 -9.77 15.34 7.09
C PHE A 38 -10.84 14.25 6.92
N TRP A 39 -10.54 13.19 6.16
CA TRP A 39 -11.52 12.13 5.93
C TRP A 39 -11.81 11.30 7.18
N LEU A 40 -10.82 11.09 8.05
CA LEU A 40 -11.01 10.36 9.31
C LEU A 40 -11.82 11.15 10.33
N CYS A 41 -11.53 12.44 10.51
CA CYS A 41 -12.13 13.30 11.54
C CYS A 41 -13.43 13.96 11.07
N GLU A 42 -13.43 14.60 9.89
CA GLU A 42 -14.55 15.41 9.43
C GLU A 42 -15.62 14.56 8.72
N VAL A 43 -15.18 13.59 7.91
CA VAL A 43 -16.10 12.71 7.18
C VAL A 43 -16.44 11.44 7.96
N GLY A 44 -15.53 10.98 8.83
CA GLY A 44 -15.77 9.86 9.73
C GLY A 44 -15.53 8.48 9.09
N VAL A 45 -14.71 8.37 8.04
CA VAL A 45 -14.42 7.07 7.41
C VAL A 45 -13.79 6.10 8.41
N ALA A 46 -13.94 4.79 8.16
CA ALA A 46 -13.43 3.76 9.06
C ALA A 46 -11.92 3.48 8.88
N GLY A 47 -11.33 3.95 7.79
CA GLY A 47 -9.96 3.59 7.44
C GLY A 47 -9.61 3.86 5.98
N TRP A 48 -8.45 3.34 5.58
CA TRP A 48 -7.87 3.55 4.26
C TRP A 48 -7.50 2.22 3.61
N ARG A 49 -7.86 2.09 2.32
CA ARG A 49 -7.19 1.17 1.40
C ARG A 49 -6.17 1.98 0.62
N LEU A 50 -4.91 1.60 0.71
CA LEU A 50 -3.76 2.33 0.19
C LEU A 50 -3.34 1.69 -1.13
N ASP A 51 -3.45 2.45 -2.22
CA ASP A 51 -3.10 2.04 -3.58
C ASP A 51 -1.58 1.94 -3.74
N VAL A 52 -1.10 0.94 -4.49
CA VAL A 52 0.33 0.74 -4.80
C VAL A 52 1.23 0.85 -3.55
N ALA A 53 0.77 0.31 -2.42
CA ALA A 53 1.46 0.51 -1.13
C ALA A 53 2.88 -0.09 -1.10
N TYR A 54 3.15 -1.04 -2.00
CA TYR A 54 4.45 -1.67 -2.17
C TYR A 54 5.54 -0.76 -2.80
N GLU A 55 5.17 0.36 -3.43
CA GLU A 55 6.16 1.32 -4.00
C GLU A 55 6.54 2.44 -3.02
N VAL A 56 5.77 2.61 -1.94
CA VAL A 56 6.00 3.67 -0.95
C VAL A 56 6.80 3.14 0.24
N SER A 57 7.73 3.95 0.76
CA SER A 57 8.65 3.52 1.81
C SER A 57 7.95 3.14 3.12
N ALA A 58 8.52 2.15 3.82
CA ALA A 58 8.07 1.71 5.15
C ALA A 58 8.05 2.85 6.20
N GLU A 59 9.02 3.77 6.12
CA GLU A 59 9.10 4.94 7.01
C GLU A 59 7.88 5.85 6.83
N PHE A 60 7.50 6.15 5.58
CA PHE A 60 6.30 6.92 5.29
C PHE A 60 5.05 6.23 5.85
N TRP A 61 4.91 4.91 5.69
CA TRP A 61 3.75 4.18 6.21
C TRP A 61 3.68 4.15 7.75
N SER A 62 4.83 4.09 8.42
CA SER A 62 4.91 4.20 9.88
C SER A 62 4.42 5.57 10.36
N GLU A 63 4.89 6.65 9.74
CA GLU A 63 4.43 8.02 10.02
C GLU A 63 2.93 8.19 9.72
N PHE A 64 2.49 7.74 8.54
CA PHE A 64 1.09 7.80 8.12
C PHE A 64 0.17 7.07 9.09
N ARG A 65 0.59 5.89 9.57
CA ARG A 65 -0.14 5.12 10.59
C ARG A 65 -0.30 5.93 11.87
N ASN A 66 0.78 6.55 12.36
CA ASN A 66 0.72 7.35 13.59
C ASN A 66 -0.29 8.50 13.44
N VAL A 67 -0.22 9.23 12.32
CA VAL A 67 -1.20 10.28 12.00
C VAL A 67 -2.63 9.76 11.99
N CYS A 68 -2.88 8.64 11.32
CA CYS A 68 -4.22 8.07 11.24
C CYS A 68 -4.72 7.59 12.62
N LYS A 69 -3.85 6.98 13.43
CA LYS A 69 -4.19 6.49 14.77
C LYS A 69 -4.40 7.61 15.78
N GLU A 70 -3.68 8.72 15.65
CA GLU A 70 -3.93 9.95 16.41
C GLU A 70 -5.28 10.57 16.04
N ALA A 71 -5.61 10.62 14.74
CA ALA A 71 -6.88 11.14 14.26
C ALA A 71 -8.06 10.25 14.69
N LYS A 72 -7.91 8.93 14.57
CA LYS A 72 -8.94 7.95 14.89
C LYS A 72 -8.32 6.61 15.30
N HIS A 73 -8.34 6.31 16.60
CA HIS A 73 -7.62 5.15 17.15
C HIS A 73 -8.05 3.80 16.53
N ASP A 74 -9.34 3.64 16.23
CA ASP A 74 -9.91 2.43 15.64
C ASP A 74 -9.80 2.39 14.10
N CYS A 75 -9.11 3.35 13.46
CA CYS A 75 -8.98 3.35 12.01
C CYS A 75 -8.26 2.09 11.50
N TRP A 76 -8.74 1.53 10.38
CA TRP A 76 -8.13 0.36 9.74
C TRP A 76 -7.32 0.76 8.50
N LEU A 77 -6.12 0.21 8.34
CA LEU A 77 -5.25 0.49 7.19
C LEU A 77 -4.96 -0.81 6.44
N VAL A 78 -5.28 -0.83 5.15
CA VAL A 78 -5.05 -1.96 4.24
C VAL A 78 -4.19 -1.51 3.07
N GLY A 79 -3.02 -2.10 2.91
CA GLY A 79 -2.15 -1.83 1.76
C GLY A 79 -2.47 -2.70 0.56
N GLU A 80 -2.40 -2.16 -0.65
CA GLU A 80 -2.27 -2.96 -1.85
C GLU A 80 -0.82 -3.47 -1.97
N ILE A 81 -0.66 -4.77 -1.88
CA ILE A 81 0.61 -5.46 -2.06
C ILE A 81 0.37 -6.62 -3.01
N ILE A 82 0.88 -6.51 -4.23
CA ILE A 82 0.66 -7.48 -5.32
C ILE A 82 1.85 -8.46 -5.41
N HIS A 83 3.02 -8.01 -4.97
CA HIS A 83 4.31 -8.69 -5.07
C HIS A 83 5.02 -8.63 -3.71
N GLU A 84 6.04 -9.47 -3.51
CA GLU A 84 6.91 -9.48 -2.32
C GLU A 84 6.34 -10.11 -1.04
N ASN A 85 7.13 -10.05 0.03
CA ASN A 85 6.81 -10.59 1.35
C ASN A 85 5.95 -9.59 2.11
N TYR A 86 4.66 -9.89 2.27
CA TYR A 86 3.69 -9.06 3.00
C TYR A 86 4.16 -8.63 4.41
N ASN A 87 5.04 -9.41 5.05
CA ASN A 87 5.59 -9.13 6.39
C ASN A 87 6.51 -7.90 6.45
N THR A 88 6.92 -7.33 5.31
CA THR A 88 7.74 -6.11 5.28
C THR A 88 6.93 -4.84 5.57
N ILE A 89 5.61 -4.88 5.34
CA ILE A 89 4.72 -3.70 5.44
C ILE A 89 3.51 -3.99 6.37
N VAL A 90 3.10 -5.25 6.50
CA VAL A 90 2.03 -5.68 7.42
C VAL A 90 2.65 -6.13 8.74
N GLY A 91 2.24 -5.50 9.85
CA GLY A 91 2.75 -5.84 11.18
C GLY A 91 2.68 -4.69 12.19
N ASP A 92 3.20 -4.95 13.39
CA ASP A 92 3.21 -3.99 14.50
C ASP A 92 4.12 -2.80 14.18
N GLY A 93 3.52 -1.76 13.59
CA GLY A 93 4.21 -0.48 13.31
C GLY A 93 3.78 0.18 12.01
N MET A 94 3.17 -0.56 11.08
CA MET A 94 2.80 -0.05 9.74
C MET A 94 1.32 -0.35 9.41
N LEU A 95 1.02 -1.29 8.53
CA LEU A 95 -0.35 -1.54 8.07
C LEU A 95 -1.01 -2.67 8.89
N GLY A 96 -2.33 -2.56 9.07
CA GLY A 96 -3.12 -3.58 9.77
C GLY A 96 -3.39 -4.82 8.92
N SER A 97 -3.37 -4.68 7.60
CA SER A 97 -3.52 -5.78 6.64
C SER A 97 -3.04 -5.37 5.25
N ALA A 98 -3.03 -6.32 4.31
CA ALA A 98 -2.79 -6.08 2.90
C ALA A 98 -3.71 -6.95 2.01
N THR A 99 -3.81 -6.58 0.74
CA THR A 99 -4.49 -7.37 -0.29
C THR A 99 -3.77 -8.70 -0.53
N ASN A 100 -4.35 -9.81 -0.11
CA ASN A 100 -3.70 -11.12 -0.23
C ASN A 100 -3.98 -11.77 -1.60
N TYR A 101 -3.29 -11.27 -2.64
CA TYR A 101 -3.40 -11.82 -4.00
C TYR A 101 -2.79 -13.22 -4.12
N GLN A 102 -1.77 -13.55 -3.32
CA GLN A 102 -1.15 -14.88 -3.31
C GLN A 102 -2.15 -15.94 -2.84
N LEU A 103 -2.82 -15.72 -1.71
CA LEU A 103 -3.87 -16.59 -1.23
C LEU A 103 -5.07 -16.62 -2.19
N SER A 104 -5.49 -15.47 -2.73
CA SER A 104 -6.57 -15.43 -3.73
C SER A 104 -6.27 -16.32 -4.94
N LYS A 105 -5.05 -16.26 -5.47
CA LYS A 105 -4.62 -17.09 -6.59
C LYS A 105 -4.55 -18.57 -6.21
N ALA A 106 -4.00 -18.89 -5.04
CA ALA A 106 -3.89 -20.27 -4.56
C ALA A 106 -5.27 -20.91 -4.34
N MET A 107 -6.22 -20.16 -3.75
CA MET A 107 -7.60 -20.62 -3.59
C MET A 107 -8.24 -20.91 -4.95
N TRP A 108 -8.16 -19.97 -5.90
CA TRP A 108 -8.71 -20.15 -7.23
C TRP A 108 -8.09 -21.34 -7.98
N SER A 109 -6.76 -21.48 -7.96
CA SER A 109 -6.02 -22.58 -8.58
C SER A 109 -6.44 -23.93 -7.99
N SER A 110 -6.41 -24.05 -6.66
CA SER A 110 -6.75 -25.30 -5.97
C SER A 110 -8.18 -25.77 -6.21
N LEU A 111 -9.13 -24.86 -6.36
CA LEU A 111 -10.52 -25.18 -6.66
C LEU A 111 -10.69 -25.66 -8.11
N ASN A 112 -9.99 -25.06 -9.08
CA ASN A 112 -10.06 -25.46 -10.48
C ASN A 112 -9.36 -26.80 -10.75
N ASP A 113 -8.19 -27.00 -10.15
CA ASP A 113 -7.37 -28.20 -10.37
C ASP A 113 -7.69 -29.33 -9.38
N LEU A 114 -8.59 -29.09 -8.42
CA LEU A 114 -8.92 -29.97 -7.29
C LEU A 114 -7.67 -30.39 -6.48
N ASN A 115 -6.65 -29.52 -6.47
CA ASN A 115 -5.37 -29.75 -5.80
C ASN A 115 -5.22 -28.84 -4.57
N TYR A 116 -5.78 -29.27 -3.45
CA TYR A 116 -5.72 -28.54 -2.17
C TYR A 116 -4.32 -28.54 -1.51
N GLY A 117 -3.36 -29.30 -2.07
CA GLY A 117 -1.96 -29.27 -1.61
C GLY A 117 -1.28 -27.91 -1.86
N GLU A 118 -1.57 -27.29 -3.01
CA GLU A 118 -1.05 -25.96 -3.36
C GLU A 118 -1.57 -24.87 -2.42
N LEU A 119 -2.86 -24.95 -2.05
CA LEU A 119 -3.47 -24.06 -1.07
C LEU A 119 -2.83 -24.22 0.32
N THR A 120 -2.65 -25.46 0.77
CA THR A 120 -2.03 -25.75 2.07
C THR A 120 -0.61 -25.19 2.16
N TRP A 121 0.19 -25.38 1.10
CA TRP A 121 1.55 -24.86 1.03
C TRP A 121 1.59 -23.32 1.05
N SER A 122 0.69 -22.68 0.31
CA SER A 122 0.59 -21.21 0.25
C SER A 122 0.23 -20.61 1.62
N MET A 123 -0.73 -21.22 2.34
CA MET A 123 -1.13 -20.77 3.68
C MET A 123 0.00 -20.91 4.73
N GLN A 124 0.83 -21.97 4.63
CA GLN A 124 1.94 -22.18 5.56
C GLN A 124 3.08 -21.17 5.40
N ARG A 125 3.24 -20.59 4.21
CA ARG A 125 4.29 -19.58 3.94
C ARG A 125 3.97 -18.22 4.57
N GLU A 126 2.71 -17.96 4.87
CA GLU A 126 2.21 -16.66 5.38
C GLU A 126 2.05 -16.64 6.91
N GLN A 127 2.40 -17.73 7.62
CA GLN A 127 2.50 -17.78 9.08
C GLN A 127 3.88 -17.35 9.57
#